data_AF-A0A9P6LSN2-F1
#
_entry.id   AF-A0A9P6LSN2-F1
#
_cell.length_a   1.000
_cell.length_b   1.000
_cell.length_c   1.000
_cell.angle_alpha   90.00
_cell.angle_beta   90.00
_cell.angle_gamma   90.00
#
_symmetry.space_group_name_H-M   'P 1'
#
loop_
_entity.id
_entity.type
_entity.pdbx_description
1 polymer ?
#
loop_
_entity_poly.entity_id
_entity_poly.type
_entity_poly.pdbx_seq_one_letter_code
_entity_poly.pdbx_strand_id
1 'polypeptide(L)'
;MGSNTQFQPRYIKNACEQVFEIIPKDEQIEVVNKISCDSGPISSCLRLKELWDDTLWREKLLAIVLDEAHCIGTWGSEFRRDYSRIGELRSMVPSQVAFVSLSATLSKPLLDTVIRSLGYDPNVTQFNYGNDRTNVKYVVKSLQHSLKSLEDLRFLMNFEKLPDSYRGCSSLDSTT
;
A
#
# COMPACT_ATOMS: atom_id res chain seq x y z
N MET A 1 -5.90 8.59 30.24
CA MET A 1 -6.01 7.54 29.21
C MET A 1 -5.39 8.08 27.94
N GLY A 2 -4.08 7.91 27.79
CA GLY A 2 -3.33 8.39 26.62
C GLY A 2 -2.90 7.18 25.79
N SER A 3 -3.23 7.18 24.51
CA SER A 3 -2.71 6.22 23.54
C SER A 3 -1.21 6.44 23.38
N ASN A 4 -0.40 5.44 23.74
CA ASN A 4 1.05 5.45 23.53
C ASN A 4 1.35 5.30 22.02
N THR A 5 1.26 6.40 21.28
CA THR A 5 1.86 6.49 19.95
C THR A 5 3.33 6.83 20.14
N GLN A 6 4.19 5.81 20.16
CA GLN A 6 5.62 6.00 20.36
C GLN A 6 6.25 6.48 19.05
N PHE A 7 6.44 7.79 18.91
CA PHE A 7 7.18 8.39 17.81
C PHE A 7 8.68 8.29 18.11
N GLN A 8 9.43 7.47 17.37
CA GLN A 8 10.88 7.28 17.54
C GLN A 8 11.62 7.83 16.30
N PRO A 9 12.31 8.98 16.41
CA PRO A 9 13.05 9.56 15.30
C PRO A 9 14.54 9.18 15.43
N ARG A 10 14.96 8.08 14.80
CA ARG A 10 16.36 7.81 14.39
C ARG A 10 16.41 6.49 13.61
N TYR A 11 16.82 6.57 12.34
CA TYR A 11 16.97 5.46 11.39
C TYR A 11 15.69 4.62 11.22
N ILE A 12 14.73 5.17 10.48
CA ILE A 12 13.46 4.47 10.20
C ILE A 12 13.74 3.37 9.18
N LYS A 13 13.90 2.14 9.66
CA LYS A 13 13.64 0.97 8.83
C LYS A 13 12.22 1.11 8.28
N ASN A 14 12.03 0.93 6.98
CA ASN A 14 10.68 1.01 6.42
C ASN A 14 9.80 -0.06 7.09
N ALA A 15 8.47 0.15 7.10
CA ALA A 15 7.56 -0.77 7.78
C ALA A 15 7.76 -2.23 7.33
N CYS A 16 8.08 -2.46 6.05
CA CYS A 16 8.41 -3.78 5.53
C CYS A 16 9.68 -4.37 6.16
N GLU A 17 10.77 -3.60 6.27
CA GLU A 17 12.03 -4.02 6.88
C GLU A 17 11.86 -4.46 8.33
N GLN A 18 10.96 -3.83 9.08
CA GLN A 18 10.65 -4.24 10.45
C GLN A 18 9.80 -5.52 10.51
N VAL A 19 8.89 -5.72 9.56
CA VAL A 19 8.18 -7.01 9.43
C VAL A 19 9.18 -8.13 9.18
N PHE A 20 10.19 -7.91 8.34
CA PHE A 20 11.27 -8.87 8.10
C PHE A 20 12.21 -9.08 9.29
N GLU A 21 12.16 -8.25 10.34
CA GLU A 21 12.85 -8.54 11.61
C GLU A 21 12.07 -9.50 12.50
N ILE A 22 10.75 -9.54 12.37
CA ILE A 22 9.87 -10.45 13.14
C ILE A 22 9.89 -11.85 12.53
N ILE A 23 10.18 -11.97 11.23
CA ILE A 23 10.24 -13.25 10.55
C ILE A 23 11.60 -13.94 10.86
N PRO A 24 11.61 -15.20 11.32
CA PRO A 24 12.82 -15.98 11.54
C PRO A 24 13.72 -16.00 10.31
N LYS A 25 14.99 -15.62 10.45
CA LYS A 25 15.93 -15.49 9.33
C LYS A 25 16.59 -16.81 8.91
N ASP A 26 16.49 -17.82 9.75
CA ASP A 26 17.19 -19.11 9.59
C ASP A 26 16.33 -20.19 8.90
N GLU A 27 15.08 -19.86 8.56
CA GLU A 27 14.16 -20.78 7.87
C GLU A 27 13.99 -20.43 6.39
N GLN A 28 13.78 -21.44 5.55
CA GLN A 28 13.35 -21.22 4.17
C GLN A 28 11.91 -20.67 4.18
N ILE A 29 11.78 -19.36 3.99
CA ILE A 29 10.49 -18.68 3.91
C ILE A 29 9.97 -18.81 2.48
N GLU A 30 8.83 -19.50 2.31
CA GLU A 30 8.09 -19.50 1.05
C GLU A 30 7.10 -18.32 1.03
N VAL A 31 7.24 -17.43 0.04
CA VAL A 31 6.33 -16.29 -0.13
C VAL A 31 5.29 -16.62 -1.19
N VAL A 32 4.05 -16.87 -0.74
CA VAL A 32 2.92 -17.08 -1.64
C VAL A 32 2.29 -15.72 -2.00
N ASN A 33 2.79 -15.10 -3.07
CA ASN A 33 2.47 -13.71 -3.43
C ASN A 33 1.13 -13.49 -4.16
N LYS A 34 0.36 -14.54 -4.46
CA LYS A 34 -0.89 -14.36 -5.21
C LYS A 34 -1.93 -15.42 -4.92
N ILE A 35 -2.93 -15.03 -4.15
CA ILE A 35 -4.19 -15.73 -4.02
C ILE A 35 -5.25 -14.82 -4.63
N SER A 36 -5.76 -15.18 -5.81
CA SER A 36 -6.94 -14.53 -6.40
C SER A 36 -8.12 -15.50 -6.32
N CYS A 37 -9.29 -14.98 -5.97
CA CYS A 37 -10.54 -15.74 -5.97
C CYS A 37 -11.38 -15.23 -7.14
N ASP A 38 -11.60 -16.05 -8.17
CA ASP A 38 -12.23 -15.59 -9.41
C ASP A 38 -13.71 -15.18 -9.19
N SER A 39 -14.39 -15.78 -8.22
CA SER A 39 -15.68 -15.34 -7.67
C SER A 39 -16.15 -16.27 -6.55
N GLY A 40 -16.33 -15.75 -5.33
CA GLY A 40 -16.83 -16.53 -4.19
C GLY A 40 -16.21 -16.14 -2.85
N PRO A 41 -16.66 -16.73 -1.73
CA PRO A 41 -15.95 -16.64 -0.46
C PRO A 41 -14.47 -17.04 -0.63
N ILE A 42 -13.59 -16.50 0.19
CA ILE A 42 -12.16 -16.86 0.11
C ILE A 42 -11.97 -18.36 0.38
N SER A 43 -12.84 -18.94 1.22
CA SER A 43 -12.90 -20.37 1.50
C SER A 43 -13.22 -21.27 0.29
N SER A 44 -13.80 -20.72 -0.79
CA SER A 44 -14.07 -21.50 -2.02
C SER A 44 -12.91 -21.49 -3.03
N CYS A 45 -11.83 -20.76 -2.76
CA CYS A 45 -10.66 -20.76 -3.63
C CYS A 45 -9.94 -22.12 -3.56
N LEU A 46 -9.96 -22.87 -4.66
CA LEU A 46 -9.36 -24.21 -4.72
C LEU A 46 -7.87 -24.20 -4.35
N ARG A 47 -7.12 -23.22 -4.85
CA ARG A 47 -5.69 -23.09 -4.54
C ARG A 47 -5.44 -22.84 -3.06
N LEU A 48 -6.27 -22.02 -2.42
CA LEU A 48 -6.21 -21.84 -0.97
C LEU A 48 -6.59 -23.11 -0.25
N LYS A 49 -7.64 -23.79 -0.70
CA LYS A 49 -8.10 -25.04 -0.08
C LYS A 49 -7.03 -26.13 -0.15
N GLU A 50 -6.33 -26.28 -1.26
CA GLU A 50 -5.21 -27.23 -1.39
C GLU A 50 -4.08 -26.93 -0.39
N LEU A 51 -3.68 -25.66 -0.29
CA LEU A 51 -2.70 -25.21 0.72
C LEU A 51 -3.24 -25.41 2.14
N TRP A 52 -4.54 -25.21 2.34
CA TRP A 52 -5.20 -25.30 3.64
C TRP A 52 -5.48 -26.75 4.06
N ASP A 53 -5.55 -27.69 3.14
CA ASP A 53 -5.70 -29.11 3.46
C ASP A 53 -4.33 -29.73 3.82
N ASP A 54 -3.23 -29.10 3.41
CA ASP A 54 -1.87 -29.49 3.81
C ASP A 54 -1.59 -29.08 5.28
N THR A 55 -1.51 -30.10 6.15
CA THR A 55 -1.20 -29.91 7.57
C THR A 55 0.22 -29.39 7.80
N LEU A 56 1.20 -29.86 7.02
CA LEU A 56 2.59 -29.43 7.17
C LEU A 56 2.75 -27.96 6.78
N TRP A 57 2.04 -27.53 5.73
CA TRP A 57 2.02 -26.13 5.34
C TRP A 57 1.39 -25.25 6.44
N ARG A 58 0.24 -25.66 6.99
CA ARG A 58 -0.44 -24.92 8.08
C ARG A 58 0.39 -24.81 9.35
N GLU A 59 1.08 -25.88 9.75
CA GLU A 59 1.96 -25.88 10.93
C GLU A 59 3.18 -24.96 10.77
N LYS A 60 3.60 -24.71 9.52
CA LYS A 60 4.73 -23.84 9.18
C LYS A 60 4.31 -22.43 8.78
N LEU A 61 3.01 -22.11 8.77
CA LEU A 61 2.54 -20.77 8.44
C LEU A 61 2.85 -19.80 9.58
N LEU A 62 3.75 -18.86 9.34
CA LEU A 62 4.20 -17.91 10.37
C LEU A 62 3.35 -16.63 10.40
N ALA A 63 3.07 -16.08 9.23
CA ALA A 63 2.38 -14.80 9.12
C ALA A 63 1.62 -14.65 7.80
N ILE A 64 0.59 -13.82 7.84
CA ILE A 64 -0.13 -13.30 6.68
C ILE A 64 0.13 -11.79 6.61
N VAL A 65 0.71 -11.35 5.50
CA VAL A 65 1.03 -9.94 5.26
C VAL A 65 0.10 -9.39 4.18
N LEU A 66 -0.63 -8.34 4.53
CA LEU A 66 -1.58 -7.65 3.68
C LEU A 66 -0.95 -6.33 3.23
N ASP A 67 -0.49 -6.29 1.98
CA ASP A 67 -0.02 -5.05 1.36
C ASP A 67 -1.20 -4.21 0.84
N GLU A 68 -1.01 -2.89 0.79
CA GLU A 68 -2.03 -1.91 0.40
C GLU A 68 -3.36 -2.05 1.15
N ALA A 69 -3.28 -2.24 2.48
CA ALA A 69 -4.46 -2.48 3.33
C ALA A 69 -5.53 -1.38 3.24
N HIS A 70 -5.18 -0.17 2.77
CA HIS A 70 -6.12 0.91 2.52
C HIS A 70 -7.19 0.54 1.47
N CYS A 71 -6.93 -0.42 0.58
CA CYS A 71 -7.90 -0.89 -0.40
C CYS A 71 -9.17 -1.47 0.24
N ILE A 72 -9.08 -2.00 1.49
CA ILE A 72 -10.23 -2.55 2.24
C ILE A 72 -11.32 -1.49 2.42
N GLY A 73 -10.94 -0.29 2.88
CA GLY A 73 -11.90 0.77 3.21
C GLY A 73 -12.15 1.75 2.07
N THR A 74 -11.16 1.95 1.19
CA THR A 74 -11.27 2.99 0.15
C THR A 74 -12.09 2.46 -1.02
N TRP A 75 -11.81 1.25 -1.51
CA TRP A 75 -12.27 0.77 -2.82
C TRP A 75 -13.00 -0.59 -2.77
N GLY A 76 -13.44 -0.99 -1.56
CA GLY A 76 -13.86 -2.36 -1.24
C GLY A 76 -15.08 -2.91 -1.99
N SER A 77 -15.96 -2.08 -2.56
CA SER A 77 -17.13 -2.56 -3.32
C SER A 77 -16.95 -2.56 -4.85
N GLU A 78 -16.13 -1.65 -5.40
CA GLU A 78 -16.10 -1.40 -6.85
C GLU A 78 -14.78 -1.79 -7.55
N PHE A 79 -13.64 -1.84 -6.86
CA PHE A 79 -12.35 -2.12 -7.52
C PHE A 79 -11.76 -3.49 -7.16
N ARG A 80 -11.93 -3.98 -5.90
CA ARG A 80 -11.50 -5.33 -5.47
C ARG A 80 -12.36 -5.88 -4.33
N ARG A 81 -13.47 -6.56 -4.66
CA ARG A 81 -14.36 -7.17 -3.64
C ARG A 81 -13.64 -8.16 -2.72
N ASP A 82 -12.61 -8.84 -3.20
CA ASP A 82 -11.85 -9.81 -2.41
C ASP A 82 -11.22 -9.20 -1.15
N TYR A 83 -10.82 -7.93 -1.19
CA TYR A 83 -10.26 -7.23 -0.02
C TYR A 83 -11.29 -7.05 1.10
N SER A 84 -12.58 -6.94 0.76
CA SER A 84 -13.65 -6.87 1.76
C SER A 84 -13.84 -8.19 2.52
N ARG A 85 -13.41 -9.31 1.92
CA ARG A 85 -13.57 -10.67 2.46
C ARG A 85 -12.33 -11.20 3.14
N ILE A 86 -11.22 -10.45 3.12
CA ILE A 86 -9.93 -10.93 3.62
C ILE A 86 -9.94 -11.24 5.13
N GLY A 87 -10.89 -10.67 5.87
CA GLY A 87 -11.18 -11.07 7.26
C GLY A 87 -11.61 -12.53 7.42
N GLU A 88 -12.18 -13.17 6.39
CA GLU A 88 -12.51 -14.61 6.40
C GLU A 88 -11.26 -15.48 6.62
N LEU A 89 -10.08 -15.03 6.18
CA LEU A 89 -8.84 -15.79 6.40
C LEU A 89 -8.55 -15.99 7.90
N ARG A 90 -8.97 -15.06 8.76
CA ARG A 90 -8.75 -15.19 10.20
C ARG A 90 -9.49 -16.36 10.83
N SER A 91 -10.66 -16.73 10.31
CA SER A 91 -11.40 -17.89 10.84
C SER A 91 -10.84 -19.21 10.31
N MET A 92 -10.10 -19.16 9.20
CA MET A 92 -9.47 -20.33 8.61
C MET A 92 -8.15 -20.66 9.28
N VAL A 93 -7.37 -19.65 9.66
CA VAL A 93 -5.99 -19.81 10.14
C VAL A 93 -5.85 -20.02 11.64
N PRO A 94 -4.82 -20.77 12.10
CA PRO A 94 -4.54 -20.91 13.52
C PRO A 94 -4.33 -19.55 14.19
N SER A 95 -4.79 -19.41 15.42
CA SER A 95 -4.75 -18.12 16.15
C SER A 95 -3.33 -17.61 16.43
N GLN A 96 -2.32 -18.49 16.40
CA GLN A 96 -0.92 -18.12 16.53
C GLN A 96 -0.32 -17.43 15.30
N VAL A 97 -0.97 -17.52 14.13
CA VAL A 97 -0.47 -16.90 12.89
C VAL A 97 -0.60 -15.39 12.97
N ALA A 98 0.51 -14.67 12.78
CA ALA A 98 0.52 -13.22 12.84
C ALA A 98 -0.17 -12.61 11.60
N PHE A 99 -0.98 -11.57 11.80
CA PHE A 99 -1.51 -10.75 10.70
C PHE A 99 -0.83 -9.39 10.73
N VAL A 100 -0.30 -9.00 9.58
CA VAL A 100 0.40 -7.73 9.41
C VAL A 100 -0.24 -6.98 8.26
N SER A 101 -0.61 -5.73 8.48
CA SER A 101 -1.15 -4.85 7.44
C SER A 101 -0.20 -3.71 7.15
N LEU A 102 0.12 -3.53 5.88
CA LEU A 102 1.03 -2.52 5.36
C LEU A 102 0.26 -1.59 4.42
N SER A 103 0.53 -0.28 4.52
CA SER A 103 0.02 0.71 3.59
C SER A 103 0.86 1.97 3.66
N ALA A 104 1.19 2.56 2.51
CA ALA A 104 1.83 3.88 2.45
C ALA A 104 0.84 5.00 2.83
N THR A 105 -0.44 4.82 2.51
CA THR A 105 -1.50 5.80 2.76
C THR A 105 -2.60 5.16 3.60
N LEU A 106 -2.71 5.57 4.87
CA LEU A 106 -3.77 5.05 5.74
C LEU A 106 -4.26 6.14 6.68
N SER A 107 -5.33 6.83 6.27
CA SER A 107 -5.97 7.84 7.11
C SER A 107 -6.59 7.19 8.35
N LYS A 108 -6.79 7.95 9.43
CA LYS A 108 -7.38 7.43 10.67
C LYS A 108 -8.74 6.72 10.45
N PRO A 109 -9.68 7.27 9.66
CA PRO A 109 -10.93 6.55 9.35
C PRO A 109 -10.71 5.24 8.59
N LEU A 110 -9.77 5.20 7.65
CA LEU A 110 -9.43 3.98 6.91
C LEU A 110 -8.76 2.94 7.82
N LEU A 111 -7.86 3.37 8.71
CA LEU A 111 -7.26 2.50 9.71
C LEU A 111 -8.33 1.84 10.60
N ASP A 112 -9.31 2.60 11.07
CA ASP A 112 -10.40 2.05 11.89
C ASP A 112 -11.24 1.04 11.10
N THR A 113 -11.45 1.28 9.80
CA THR A 113 -12.08 0.30 8.90
C THR A 113 -11.25 -0.96 8.75
N VAL A 114 -9.94 -0.85 8.53
CA VAL A 114 -9.02 -1.99 8.44
C VAL A 114 -9.05 -2.80 9.75
N ILE A 115 -8.98 -2.15 10.91
CA ILE A 115 -9.05 -2.80 12.23
C ILE A 115 -10.33 -3.62 12.37
N ARG A 116 -11.49 -3.03 12.03
CA ARG A 116 -12.78 -3.73 12.11
C ARG A 116 -12.91 -4.86 11.08
N SER A 117 -12.61 -4.58 9.82
CA SER A 117 -12.77 -5.55 8.72
C SER A 117 -11.84 -6.76 8.89
N LEU A 118 -10.66 -6.56 9.45
CA LEU A 118 -9.72 -7.63 9.74
C LEU A 118 -9.89 -8.18 11.15
N GLY A 119 -10.79 -7.69 12.00
CA GLY A 119 -10.91 -8.18 13.37
C GLY A 119 -9.62 -8.07 14.19
N TYR A 120 -8.82 -7.03 13.98
CA TYR A 120 -7.69 -6.73 14.86
C TYR A 120 -8.19 -6.32 16.24
N ASP A 121 -7.38 -6.58 17.28
CA ASP A 121 -7.60 -5.94 18.58
C ASP A 121 -7.61 -4.42 18.40
N PRO A 122 -8.53 -3.67 19.03
CA PRO A 122 -8.54 -2.21 18.97
C PRO A 122 -7.22 -1.55 19.42
N ASN A 123 -6.43 -2.25 20.24
CA ASN A 123 -5.13 -1.84 20.74
C ASN A 123 -3.96 -2.49 19.97
N VAL A 124 -4.21 -3.02 18.75
CA VAL A 124 -3.16 -3.56 17.88
C VAL A 124 -2.01 -2.57 17.74
N THR A 125 -0.78 -3.06 17.80
CA THR A 125 0.43 -2.25 17.65
C THR A 125 0.42 -1.55 16.29
N GLN A 126 0.59 -0.23 16.31
CA GLN A 126 0.56 0.63 15.13
C GLN A 126 1.89 1.33 14.97
N PHE A 127 2.49 1.21 13.78
CA PHE A 127 3.69 1.92 13.40
C PHE A 127 3.33 2.99 12.36
N ASN A 128 3.48 4.27 12.73
CA ASN A 128 3.22 5.39 11.84
C ASN A 128 4.47 6.26 11.71
N TYR A 129 5.12 6.19 10.54
CA TYR A 129 6.35 6.92 10.23
C TYR A 129 6.11 8.28 9.59
N GLY A 130 4.86 8.66 9.37
CA GLY A 130 4.48 9.88 8.68
C GLY A 130 4.74 9.85 7.17
N ASN A 131 4.10 10.81 6.51
CA ASN A 131 4.15 10.97 5.05
C ASN A 131 5.12 12.06 4.61
N ASP A 132 5.82 12.70 5.55
CA ASP A 132 6.77 13.74 5.19
C ASP A 132 7.94 13.14 4.42
N ARG A 133 8.33 13.83 3.35
CA ARG A 133 9.39 13.44 2.43
C ARG A 133 10.21 14.69 2.16
N THR A 134 11.30 14.85 2.90
CA THR A 134 12.21 16.00 2.79
C THR A 134 12.82 16.16 1.41
N ASN A 135 12.83 15.10 0.61
CA ASN A 135 13.25 15.06 -0.78
C ASN A 135 12.13 15.41 -1.79
N VAL A 136 10.91 15.71 -1.34
CA VAL A 136 9.77 16.11 -2.17
C VAL A 136 9.42 17.57 -1.90
N LYS A 137 9.38 18.38 -2.96
CA LYS A 137 8.97 19.79 -2.89
C LYS A 137 7.59 19.97 -3.50
N TYR A 138 6.68 20.58 -2.76
CA TYR A 138 5.36 20.97 -3.27
C TYR A 138 5.44 22.36 -3.91
N VAL A 139 5.01 22.48 -5.16
CA VAL A 139 4.93 23.75 -5.90
C VAL A 139 3.53 23.88 -6.47
N VAL A 140 2.83 24.96 -6.11
CA VAL A 140 1.51 25.31 -6.66
C VAL A 140 1.67 26.54 -7.54
N LYS A 141 1.22 26.45 -8.80
CA LYS A 141 1.22 27.59 -9.74
C LYS A 141 -0.17 27.72 -10.36
N SER A 142 -0.69 28.94 -10.39
CA SER A 142 -1.93 29.25 -11.09
C SER A 142 -1.68 29.29 -12.59
N LEU A 143 -2.49 28.54 -13.35
CA LEU A 143 -2.46 28.59 -14.81
C LEU A 143 -2.95 29.98 -15.27
N GLN A 144 -2.16 30.65 -16.11
CA GLN A 144 -2.45 31.97 -16.66
C GLN A 144 -2.87 31.90 -18.13
N HIS A 145 -2.58 30.78 -18.81
CA HIS A 145 -2.85 30.58 -20.21
C HIS A 145 -3.98 29.56 -20.40
N SER A 146 -4.49 29.48 -21.63
CA SER A 146 -5.46 28.46 -22.02
C SER A 146 -4.96 27.05 -21.68
N LEU A 147 -5.84 26.14 -21.27
CA LEU A 147 -5.50 24.73 -21.01
C LEU A 147 -4.92 23.99 -22.24
N LYS A 148 -5.05 24.57 -23.44
CA LYS A 148 -4.42 24.08 -24.67
C LYS A 148 -2.97 24.54 -24.85
N SER A 149 -2.52 25.54 -24.07
CA SER A 149 -1.15 26.05 -24.07
C SER A 149 -0.29 25.31 -23.04
N LEU A 150 0.97 25.05 -23.38
CA LEU A 150 1.97 24.48 -22.46
C LEU A 150 2.83 25.56 -21.79
N GLU A 151 2.55 26.84 -22.01
CA GLU A 151 3.37 27.97 -21.53
C GLU A 151 3.52 27.96 -20.00
N ASP A 152 2.45 27.65 -19.28
CA ASP A 152 2.47 27.58 -17.81
C ASP A 152 3.31 26.39 -17.28
N LEU A 153 3.61 25.39 -18.10
CA LEU A 153 4.44 24.24 -17.75
C LEU A 153 5.92 24.44 -18.10
N ARG A 154 6.29 25.57 -18.72
CA ARG A 154 7.68 25.88 -19.12
C ARG A 154 8.68 25.74 -17.97
N PHE A 155 8.29 26.01 -16.74
CA PHE A 155 9.18 25.87 -15.58
C PHE A 155 9.59 24.42 -15.26
N LEU A 156 8.85 23.41 -15.75
CA LEU A 156 9.21 21.99 -15.64
C LEU A 156 10.24 21.58 -16.69
N MET A 157 10.24 22.28 -17.82
CA MET A 157 11.15 22.05 -18.93
C MET A 157 12.44 22.78 -18.60
N ASN A 158 13.48 22.03 -18.23
CA ASN A 158 14.81 22.60 -18.07
C ASN A 158 15.41 22.86 -19.46
N PHE A 159 15.03 23.97 -20.09
CA PHE A 159 15.36 24.27 -21.51
C PHE A 159 16.86 24.29 -21.79
N GLU A 160 17.70 24.46 -20.78
CA GLU A 160 19.16 24.39 -20.91
C GLU A 160 19.70 22.96 -21.10
N LYS A 161 18.92 21.92 -20.77
CA LYS A 161 19.34 20.51 -20.83
C LYS A 161 18.61 19.67 -21.87
N LEU A 162 17.66 20.24 -22.61
CA LEU A 162 16.93 19.50 -23.64
C LEU A 162 17.74 19.50 -24.95
N PRO A 163 17.85 18.34 -25.63
CA PRO A 163 18.42 18.27 -26.98
C PRO A 163 17.67 19.20 -27.93
N ASP A 164 18.36 19.77 -28.92
CA ASP A 164 17.78 20.76 -29.86
C ASP A 164 16.52 20.27 -30.58
N SER A 165 16.34 18.95 -30.69
CA SER A 165 15.14 18.31 -31.25
C SER A 165 13.83 18.63 -30.51
N TYR A 166 13.90 19.07 -29.24
CA TYR A 166 12.72 19.45 -28.45
C TYR A 166 12.49 20.97 -28.37
N ARG A 167 13.36 21.79 -29.00
CA ARG A 167 13.18 23.26 -29.09
C ARG A 167 12.19 23.69 -30.17
N GLY A 168 11.59 22.74 -30.91
CA GLY A 168 10.87 22.99 -32.16
C GLY A 168 9.41 23.46 -32.08
N CYS A 169 8.86 23.78 -30.91
CA CYS A 169 7.47 24.27 -30.82
C CYS A 169 7.37 25.66 -30.17
N SER A 170 8.20 26.60 -30.60
CA SER A 170 8.04 28.03 -30.29
C SER A 170 7.70 28.90 -31.49
N SER A 171 7.37 28.33 -32.65
CA SER A 171 6.75 29.06 -33.76
C SER A 171 5.24 28.79 -33.78
N LEU A 172 4.52 29.38 -32.84
CA LEU A 172 3.18 29.86 -33.16
C LEU A 172 3.40 31.23 -33.80
N ASP A 173 3.32 31.25 -35.12
CA ASP A 173 3.46 32.43 -35.95
C ASP A 173 2.55 33.55 -35.44
N SER A 174 3.17 34.60 -34.91
CA SER A 174 2.56 35.91 -34.82
C SER A 174 2.81 36.64 -36.14
N THR A 175 2.00 36.34 -37.17
CA THR A 175 1.84 37.27 -38.30
C THR A 175 0.53 37.03 -39.06
N THR A 176 -0.36 38.02 -38.92
CA THR A 176 -1.52 38.39 -39.77
C THR A 176 -2.77 37.51 -39.76
#